data_AF-A0A2V8D8X2-F1
#
_entry.id   AF-A0A2V8D8X2-F1
#
_cell.length_a   1.000
_cell.length_b   1.000
_cell.length_c   1.000
_cell.angle_alpha   90.00
_cell.angle_beta   90.00
_cell.angle_gamma   90.00
#
_symmetry.space_group_name_H-M   'P 1'
#
loop_
_entity.id
_entity.type
_entity.pdbx_description
1 polymer ?
#
loop_
_entity_poly.entity_id
_entity_poly.type
_entity_poly.pdbx_seq_one_letter_code
_entity_poly.pdbx_strand_id
1 'polypeptide(L)'
;MEGSHIGRRLQGAVSGTIDGDRVRLRSSLPHEGTQLAYRFDGRVQGQTIEGEVDLGEYGTVRWTARHGLLGVGLNAIRFIFFQLRREALMSRRAVLLVAAMFLCVDSASAQLFQWTPEQLKKYTVKNPYDRFPDGRPKVPDEMLKRLKGLIAEEVQAALPSQEFPNQFESRDGWRVLQPDKKMVGRVLTVQFMPARGDIAEVDEADAKARGTTSARNQTAIDMLQPGDVVVADVFGADWNFVGNKLAHYIQTTTGNGMIVDGGVYWLDRIAETGMQVYYKNSFPTQGMRVMVTGINIPVRIGKTLVMPGDVVLADREGMWFIPPHKVQEVVESGEMSKARDDWSLMMLGTGKYTSREIYGPLTPALQKQRDDYVFEKTGRRPSPPRGR
;
A
#
# COMPACT_ATOMS: atom_id res chain seq x y z
N MET A 1 -40.75 -23.37 5.87
CA MET A 1 -42.09 -23.06 5.35
C MET A 1 -42.01 -23.10 3.84
N GLU A 2 -42.67 -24.07 3.21
CA GLU A 2 -42.94 -24.01 1.77
C GLU A 2 -44.37 -23.52 1.59
N GLY A 3 -44.57 -22.54 0.70
CA GLY A 3 -45.88 -21.98 0.38
C GLY A 3 -45.89 -21.50 -1.06
N SER A 4 -47.00 -21.74 -1.76
CA SER A 4 -47.26 -21.16 -3.08
C SER A 4 -48.14 -19.93 -2.91
N HIS A 5 -47.68 -18.81 -3.46
CA HIS A 5 -48.46 -17.58 -3.57
C HIS A 5 -49.01 -17.47 -4.99
N ILE A 6 -50.33 -17.39 -5.13
CA ILE A 6 -50.98 -16.99 -6.39
C ILE A 6 -51.34 -15.52 -6.23
N GLY A 7 -50.49 -14.65 -6.78
CA GLY A 7 -50.71 -13.21 -6.79
C GLY A 7 -51.89 -12.83 -7.68
N ARG A 8 -52.58 -11.75 -7.31
CA ARG A 8 -53.66 -11.16 -8.11
C ARG A 8 -53.08 -10.62 -9.43
N ARG A 9 -53.65 -11.02 -10.57
CA ARG A 9 -53.19 -10.54 -11.89
C ARG A 9 -53.56 -9.07 -12.06
N LEU A 10 -52.56 -8.20 -12.17
CA LEU A 10 -52.76 -6.80 -12.56
C LEU A 10 -52.67 -6.68 -14.08
N GLN A 11 -53.52 -5.85 -14.66
CA GLN A 11 -53.52 -5.54 -16.10
C GLN A 11 -53.49 -4.03 -16.28
N GLY A 12 -52.55 -3.56 -17.11
CA GLY A 12 -52.36 -2.15 -17.41
C GLY A 12 -52.11 -1.90 -18.88
N ALA A 13 -52.41 -0.68 -19.32
CA ALA A 13 -51.99 -0.21 -20.64
C ALA A 13 -50.46 -0.06 -20.66
N VAL A 14 -49.87 -0.40 -21.80
CA VAL A 14 -48.46 -0.15 -22.08
C VAL A 14 -48.37 0.84 -23.23
N SER A 15 -47.37 1.73 -23.17
CA SER A 15 -47.08 2.69 -24.24
C SER A 15 -45.57 2.80 -24.44
N GLY A 16 -45.13 3.13 -25.65
CA GLY A 16 -43.72 3.25 -25.95
C GLY A 16 -43.41 3.10 -27.44
N THR A 17 -42.16 2.81 -27.73
CA THR A 17 -41.62 2.81 -29.10
C THR A 17 -40.95 1.49 -29.43
N ILE A 18 -41.13 1.07 -30.68
CA ILE A 18 -40.34 0.02 -31.32
C ILE A 18 -39.53 0.72 -32.41
N ASP A 19 -38.21 0.68 -32.30
CA ASP A 19 -37.27 1.29 -33.26
C ASP A 19 -36.26 0.24 -33.70
N GLY A 20 -36.33 -0.16 -34.97
CA GLY A 20 -35.59 -1.31 -35.49
C GLY A 20 -35.94 -2.60 -34.74
N ASP A 21 -34.92 -3.29 -34.22
CA ASP A 21 -35.08 -4.49 -33.40
C ASP A 21 -35.25 -4.16 -31.91
N ARG A 22 -35.25 -2.90 -31.49
CA ARG A 22 -35.28 -2.49 -30.08
C ARG A 22 -36.67 -2.06 -29.63
N VAL A 23 -37.09 -2.57 -28.48
CA VAL A 23 -38.39 -2.27 -27.86
C VAL A 23 -38.19 -1.58 -26.53
N ARG A 24 -38.88 -0.46 -26.34
CA ARG A 24 -38.98 0.25 -25.06
C ARG A 24 -40.42 0.57 -24.75
N LEU A 25 -40.99 -0.09 -23.75
CA LEU A 25 -42.36 0.16 -23.30
C LEU A 25 -42.35 0.60 -21.84
N ARG A 26 -43.39 1.32 -21.45
CA ARG A 26 -43.64 1.73 -20.07
C ARG A 26 -45.11 1.51 -19.71
N SER A 27 -45.35 1.21 -18.44
CA SER A 27 -46.69 1.15 -17.85
C SER A 27 -46.68 1.87 -16.51
N SER A 28 -47.79 2.53 -16.17
CA SER A 28 -48.03 3.09 -14.84
C SER A 28 -49.37 2.60 -14.37
N LEU A 29 -49.41 1.97 -13.19
CA LEU A 29 -50.59 1.34 -12.64
C LEU A 29 -50.88 1.88 -11.23
N PRO A 30 -52.05 2.48 -10.99
CA PRO A 30 -52.49 2.76 -9.63
C PRO A 30 -52.75 1.45 -8.89
N HIS A 31 -52.11 1.26 -7.75
CA HIS A 31 -52.33 0.09 -6.89
C HIS A 31 -52.21 0.50 -5.42
N GLU A 32 -53.24 0.24 -4.61
CA GLU A 32 -53.24 0.49 -3.16
C GLU A 32 -52.70 1.87 -2.73
N GLY A 33 -53.11 2.94 -3.44
CA GLY A 33 -52.69 4.31 -3.11
C GLY A 33 -51.29 4.70 -3.60
N THR A 34 -50.56 3.81 -4.27
CA THR A 34 -49.29 4.10 -4.94
C THR A 34 -49.38 3.93 -6.46
N GLN A 35 -48.36 4.40 -7.19
CA GLN A 35 -48.21 4.21 -8.63
C GLN A 35 -47.06 3.22 -8.89
N LEU A 36 -47.38 2.06 -9.44
CA LEU A 36 -46.41 1.07 -9.87
C LEU A 36 -45.98 1.40 -11.30
N ALA A 37 -44.72 1.83 -11.46
CA ALA A 37 -44.13 2.14 -12.75
C ALA A 37 -43.27 0.98 -13.24
N TYR A 38 -43.53 0.50 -14.45
CA TYR A 38 -42.78 -0.58 -15.07
C TYR A 38 -42.11 -0.10 -16.34
N ARG A 39 -40.84 -0.47 -16.52
CA ARG A 39 -40.08 -0.23 -17.76
C ARG A 39 -39.70 -1.56 -18.37
N PHE A 40 -40.11 -1.75 -19.61
CA PHE A 40 -39.82 -2.93 -20.42
C PHE A 40 -38.78 -2.53 -21.46
N ASP A 41 -37.63 -3.19 -21.44
CA ASP A 41 -36.59 -3.07 -22.45
C ASP A 41 -36.40 -4.43 -23.10
N GLY A 42 -36.44 -4.51 -24.42
CA GLY A 42 -36.37 -5.78 -25.12
C GLY A 42 -35.93 -5.66 -26.57
N ARG A 43 -35.90 -6.81 -27.26
CA ARG A 43 -35.64 -6.91 -28.69
C ARG A 43 -36.69 -7.74 -29.41
N VAL A 44 -36.92 -7.40 -30.68
CA VAL A 44 -37.76 -8.16 -31.61
C VAL A 44 -36.89 -9.19 -32.34
N GLN A 45 -37.25 -10.46 -32.24
CA GLN A 45 -36.64 -11.57 -32.98
C GLN A 45 -37.74 -12.38 -33.68
N GLY A 46 -37.91 -12.13 -34.98
CA GLY A 46 -39.00 -12.72 -35.77
C GLY A 46 -40.37 -12.24 -35.26
N GLN A 47 -41.23 -13.18 -34.85
CA GLN A 47 -42.55 -12.88 -34.29
C GLN A 47 -42.56 -12.74 -32.76
N THR A 48 -41.40 -12.90 -32.12
CA THR A 48 -41.28 -12.85 -30.66
C THR A 48 -40.59 -11.56 -30.24
N ILE A 49 -41.08 -10.96 -29.16
CA ILE A 49 -40.45 -9.85 -28.46
C ILE A 49 -40.07 -10.37 -27.10
N GLU A 50 -38.81 -10.22 -26.72
CA GLU A 50 -38.31 -10.67 -25.42
C GLU A 50 -37.41 -9.61 -24.80
N GLY A 51 -37.36 -9.60 -23.48
CA GLY A 51 -36.58 -8.58 -22.78
C GLY A 51 -36.67 -8.71 -21.28
N GLU A 52 -36.29 -7.62 -20.63
CA GLU A 52 -36.26 -7.48 -19.18
C GLU A 52 -37.21 -6.36 -18.75
N VAL A 53 -37.84 -6.55 -17.58
CA VAL A 53 -38.64 -5.55 -16.87
C VAL A 53 -37.93 -5.25 -15.58
N ASP A 54 -37.64 -3.98 -15.37
CA ASP A 54 -37.15 -3.48 -14.08
C ASP A 54 -38.35 -3.25 -13.15
N LEU A 55 -38.38 -3.96 -12.01
CA LEU A 55 -39.41 -3.83 -10.97
C LEU A 55 -38.94 -2.96 -9.80
N GLY A 56 -37.85 -2.21 -9.96
CA GLY A 56 -37.26 -1.38 -8.90
C GLY A 56 -36.57 -2.23 -7.83
N GLU A 57 -36.97 -2.05 -6.57
CA GLU A 57 -36.41 -2.76 -5.41
C GLU A 57 -36.58 -4.29 -5.47
N TYR A 58 -37.51 -4.78 -6.29
CA TYR A 58 -37.78 -6.22 -6.49
C TYR A 58 -36.91 -6.85 -7.58
N GLY A 59 -36.00 -6.07 -8.19
CA GLY A 59 -35.06 -6.52 -9.20
C GLY A 59 -35.66 -6.67 -10.60
N THR A 60 -34.93 -7.37 -11.46
CA THR A 60 -35.25 -7.48 -12.89
C THR A 60 -35.85 -8.84 -13.22
N VAL A 61 -36.94 -8.85 -14.00
CA VAL A 61 -37.59 -10.09 -14.48
C VAL A 61 -37.60 -10.16 -16.00
N ARG A 62 -37.49 -11.36 -16.56
CA ARG A 62 -37.60 -11.57 -18.01
C ARG A 62 -39.04 -11.68 -18.46
N TRP A 63 -39.34 -11.12 -19.63
CA TRP A 63 -40.64 -11.20 -20.27
C TRP A 63 -40.52 -11.61 -21.72
N THR A 64 -41.58 -12.24 -22.23
CA THR A 64 -41.74 -12.57 -23.65
C THR A 64 -43.16 -12.25 -24.10
N ALA A 65 -43.29 -11.81 -25.35
CA ALA A 65 -44.55 -11.55 -26.03
C ALA A 65 -44.45 -12.03 -27.49
N ARG A 66 -45.57 -12.36 -28.12
CA ARG A 66 -45.62 -12.71 -29.55
C ARG A 66 -46.53 -11.73 -30.29
N HIS A 67 -46.06 -11.26 -31.44
CA HIS A 67 -46.83 -10.39 -32.32
C HIS A 67 -47.82 -11.24 -33.14
N GLY A 68 -49.12 -11.00 -32.98
CA GLY A 68 -50.17 -11.66 -33.78
C GLY A 68 -50.32 -11.02 -35.15
N LEU A 69 -50.26 -11.82 -36.22
CA LEU A 69 -50.73 -11.41 -37.55
C LEU A 69 -52.26 -11.50 -37.57
N LEU A 70 -52.95 -10.34 -37.61
CA LEU A 70 -54.21 -10.04 -38.31
C LEU A 70 -54.77 -8.70 -37.84
N GLY A 71 -55.38 -7.95 -38.77
CA GLY A 71 -55.75 -6.55 -38.63
C GLY A 71 -56.88 -6.24 -37.63
N VAL A 72 -56.95 -4.95 -37.31
CA VAL A 72 -57.94 -4.24 -36.48
C VAL A 72 -57.71 -4.36 -34.95
N GLY A 73 -57.16 -3.28 -34.37
CA GLY A 73 -57.24 -2.97 -32.93
C GLY A 73 -56.09 -3.49 -32.07
N LEU A 74 -55.18 -2.58 -31.69
CA LEU A 74 -54.20 -2.81 -30.62
C LEU A 74 -54.92 -2.96 -29.27
N ASN A 75 -55.38 -4.15 -28.93
CA ASN A 75 -55.90 -4.46 -27.60
C ASN A 75 -55.38 -5.82 -27.11
N ALA A 76 -54.60 -5.74 -26.02
CA ALA A 76 -54.08 -6.81 -25.17
C ALA A 76 -52.83 -7.59 -25.65
N ILE A 77 -51.66 -7.15 -25.18
CA ILE A 77 -50.46 -7.99 -25.06
C ILE A 77 -50.67 -8.95 -23.87
N ARG A 78 -50.68 -10.26 -24.12
CA ARG A 78 -50.74 -11.29 -23.07
C ARG A 78 -49.32 -11.69 -22.64
N PHE A 79 -48.96 -11.36 -21.41
CA PHE A 79 -47.76 -11.89 -20.75
C PHE A 79 -48.07 -13.25 -20.11
N ILE A 80 -47.25 -14.26 -20.45
CA ILE A 80 -47.30 -15.61 -19.87
C ILE A 80 -45.99 -15.81 -19.10
N PHE A 81 -46.09 -16.00 -17.78
CA PHE A 81 -44.95 -16.33 -16.93
C PHE A 81 -44.80 -17.85 -16.87
N PHE A 82 -43.64 -18.37 -17.28
CA PHE A 82 -43.31 -19.79 -17.09
C PHE A 82 -42.57 -19.97 -15.77
N GLN A 83 -43.12 -20.79 -14.87
CA GLN A 83 -42.32 -21.43 -13.82
C GLN A 83 -41.61 -22.64 -14.43
N LEU A 84 -40.27 -22.61 -14.42
CA LEU A 84 -39.44 -23.73 -14.85
C LEU A 84 -39.65 -24.94 -13.92
N ARG A 85 -40.21 -26.02 -14.46
CA ARG A 85 -40.12 -27.37 -13.87
C ARG A 85 -38.68 -27.85 -13.99
N ARG A 86 -38.12 -28.33 -12.86
CA ARG A 86 -36.82 -29.00 -12.79
C ARG A 86 -36.90 -30.39 -13.44
N GLU A 87 -36.13 -30.61 -14.49
CA GLU A 87 -35.59 -31.94 -14.82
C GLU A 87 -34.09 -31.84 -15.12
N ALA A 88 -33.38 -32.93 -14.83
CA ALA A 88 -31.93 -33.12 -14.78
C ALA A 88 -31.24 -32.62 -13.49
N LEU A 89 -31.13 -33.56 -12.54
CA LEU A 89 -30.24 -33.48 -11.38
C LEU A 89 -28.79 -33.33 -11.84
N MET A 90 -28.24 -32.11 -11.78
CA MET A 90 -26.86 -31.98 -11.32
C MET A 90 -26.85 -32.36 -9.84
N SER A 91 -25.98 -33.32 -9.48
CA SER A 91 -25.72 -33.68 -8.09
C SER A 91 -25.58 -32.43 -7.23
N ARG A 92 -26.19 -32.40 -6.04
CA ARG A 92 -26.06 -31.29 -5.07
C ARG A 92 -24.59 -30.88 -4.85
N ARG A 93 -23.64 -31.81 -5.05
CA ARG A 93 -22.20 -31.53 -5.00
C ARG A 93 -21.71 -30.63 -6.15
N ALA A 94 -22.22 -30.80 -7.37
CA ALA A 94 -21.82 -30.00 -8.53
C ALA A 94 -22.37 -28.56 -8.45
N VAL A 95 -23.61 -28.38 -7.96
CA VAL A 95 -24.19 -27.04 -7.75
C VAL A 95 -23.49 -26.31 -6.60
N LEU A 96 -23.14 -27.01 -5.52
CA LEU A 96 -22.33 -26.45 -4.43
C LEU A 96 -20.90 -26.11 -4.89
N LEU A 97 -20.29 -26.90 -5.77
CA LEU A 97 -18.96 -26.61 -6.34
C LEU A 97 -18.97 -25.38 -7.26
N VAL A 98 -20.00 -25.23 -8.11
CA VAL A 98 -20.12 -24.05 -8.98
C VAL A 98 -20.49 -22.81 -8.16
N ALA A 99 -21.40 -22.91 -7.18
CA ALA A 99 -21.72 -21.80 -6.28
C ALA A 99 -20.52 -21.41 -5.40
N ALA A 100 -19.71 -22.37 -4.94
CA ALA A 100 -18.45 -22.09 -4.26
C ALA A 100 -17.43 -21.42 -5.19
N MET A 101 -17.35 -21.81 -6.47
CA MET A 101 -16.49 -21.13 -7.46
C MET A 101 -16.92 -19.69 -7.73
N PHE A 102 -18.22 -19.37 -7.67
CA PHE A 102 -18.72 -17.99 -7.81
C PHE A 102 -18.64 -17.17 -6.50
N LEU A 103 -18.70 -17.81 -5.33
CA LEU A 103 -18.43 -17.17 -4.04
C LEU A 103 -16.93 -16.95 -3.77
N CYS A 104 -16.07 -17.66 -4.49
CA CYS A 104 -14.61 -17.48 -4.48
C CYS A 104 -14.11 -16.52 -5.58
N VAL A 105 -15.00 -15.82 -6.28
CA VAL A 105 -14.56 -14.61 -6.98
C VAL A 105 -14.28 -13.62 -5.87
N ASP A 106 -13.02 -13.57 -5.43
CA ASP A 106 -12.48 -12.46 -4.67
C ASP A 106 -13.07 -11.21 -5.30
N SER A 107 -13.94 -10.53 -4.54
CA SER A 107 -14.22 -9.15 -4.82
C SER A 107 -12.88 -8.48 -4.66
N ALA A 108 -12.12 -8.41 -5.76
CA ALA A 108 -10.96 -7.57 -5.91
C ALA A 108 -11.52 -6.15 -5.81
N SER A 109 -11.80 -5.77 -4.57
CA SER A 109 -11.99 -4.42 -4.15
C SER A 109 -10.73 -3.75 -4.64
N ALA A 110 -10.86 -2.86 -5.61
CA ALA A 110 -9.79 -2.00 -6.01
C ALA A 110 -9.42 -1.16 -4.76
N GLN A 111 -8.58 -1.72 -3.89
CA GLN A 111 -7.83 -0.97 -2.91
C GLN A 111 -6.83 -0.19 -3.73
N LEU A 112 -7.26 0.98 -4.17
CA LEU A 112 -6.43 1.90 -4.93
C LEU A 112 -5.18 2.33 -4.15
N PHE A 113 -5.07 2.00 -2.86
CA PHE A 113 -4.22 2.74 -1.93
C PHE A 113 -3.46 1.90 -0.88
N GLN A 114 -3.51 0.57 -0.89
CA GLN A 114 -2.68 -0.28 0.00
C GLN A 114 -2.30 -1.58 -0.69
N TRP A 115 -1.07 -2.05 -0.52
CA TRP A 115 -0.74 -3.42 -0.89
C TRP A 115 -1.27 -4.38 0.16
N THR A 116 -1.86 -5.49 -0.29
CA THR A 116 -2.24 -6.57 0.62
C THR A 116 -1.00 -7.21 1.25
N PRO A 117 -1.13 -7.85 2.43
CA PRO A 117 -0.03 -8.60 3.03
C PRO A 117 0.59 -9.62 2.06
N GLU A 118 -0.21 -10.22 1.18
CA GLU A 118 0.20 -11.19 0.17
C GLU A 118 1.02 -10.54 -0.94
N GLN A 119 0.63 -9.35 -1.39
CA GLN A 119 1.41 -8.57 -2.34
C GLN A 119 2.75 -8.16 -1.72
N LEU A 120 2.77 -7.68 -0.47
CA LEU A 120 4.01 -7.36 0.23
C LEU A 120 4.94 -8.57 0.36
N LYS A 121 4.40 -9.74 0.74
CA LYS A 121 5.16 -11.00 0.78
C LYS A 121 5.77 -11.35 -0.58
N LYS A 122 5.01 -11.19 -1.67
CA LYS A 122 5.47 -11.45 -3.03
C LYS A 122 6.66 -10.58 -3.43
N TYR A 123 6.60 -9.27 -3.19
CA TYR A 123 7.67 -8.35 -3.57
C TYR A 123 8.84 -8.31 -2.59
N THR A 124 8.68 -8.87 -1.39
CA THR A 124 9.74 -9.03 -0.40
C THR A 124 10.05 -10.50 -0.13
N VAL A 125 9.94 -11.37 -1.15
CA VAL A 125 10.06 -12.83 -1.00
C VAL A 125 11.41 -13.28 -0.42
N LYS A 126 12.48 -12.50 -0.67
CA LYS A 126 13.82 -12.77 -0.13
C LYS A 126 13.94 -12.50 1.38
N ASN A 127 12.95 -11.86 2.01
CA ASN A 127 12.99 -11.54 3.44
C ASN A 127 13.16 -12.82 4.29
N PRO A 128 14.23 -12.92 5.10
CA PRO A 128 14.49 -14.10 5.93
C PRO A 128 13.83 -14.04 7.31
N TYR A 129 13.17 -12.92 7.66
CA TYR A 129 12.63 -12.68 9.00
C TYR A 129 11.13 -12.90 9.08
N ASP A 130 10.60 -12.90 10.31
CA ASP A 130 9.17 -12.83 10.57
C ASP A 130 8.52 -11.59 9.94
N ARG A 131 7.19 -11.54 9.97
CA ARG A 131 6.40 -10.43 9.43
C ARG A 131 5.41 -9.91 10.45
N PHE A 132 5.08 -8.63 10.33
CA PHE A 132 3.93 -8.04 11.02
C PHE A 132 2.61 -8.54 10.39
N PRO A 133 1.46 -8.38 11.08
CA PRO A 133 0.16 -8.75 10.53
C PRO A 133 -0.18 -8.06 9.20
N ASP A 134 0.34 -6.85 8.98
CA ASP A 134 0.19 -6.09 7.73
C ASP A 134 1.08 -6.61 6.57
N GLY A 135 1.88 -7.66 6.80
CA GLY A 135 2.74 -8.30 5.81
C GLY A 135 4.15 -7.70 5.70
N ARG A 136 4.44 -6.57 6.35
CA ARG A 136 5.79 -5.97 6.36
C ARG A 136 6.82 -6.91 6.99
N PRO A 137 8.02 -7.02 6.41
CA PRO A 137 9.18 -7.64 7.06
C PRO A 137 9.45 -7.07 8.46
N LYS A 138 9.65 -7.96 9.43
CA LYS A 138 9.95 -7.65 10.84
C LYS A 138 11.41 -8.02 11.13
N VAL A 139 12.34 -7.25 10.58
CA VAL A 139 13.77 -7.36 10.89
C VAL A 139 13.96 -7.31 12.43
N PRO A 140 14.79 -8.10 13.11
CA PRO A 140 14.89 -8.08 14.58
C PRO A 140 15.44 -6.77 15.18
N ASP A 141 15.02 -6.40 16.40
CA ASP A 141 15.49 -5.17 17.09
C ASP A 141 17.00 -5.19 17.34
N GLU A 142 17.57 -6.38 17.59
CA GLU A 142 19.01 -6.55 17.74
C GLU A 142 19.78 -6.09 16.50
N MET A 143 19.26 -6.39 15.29
CA MET A 143 19.86 -5.94 14.04
C MET A 143 19.80 -4.43 13.90
N LEU A 144 18.68 -3.80 14.28
CA LEU A 144 18.55 -2.35 14.28
C LEU A 144 19.54 -1.69 15.25
N LYS A 145 19.72 -2.29 16.44
CA LYS A 145 20.67 -1.81 17.45
C LYS A 145 22.11 -1.87 16.93
N ARG A 146 22.49 -2.97 16.29
CA ARG A 146 23.83 -3.12 15.67
C ARG A 146 24.04 -2.14 14.53
N LEU A 147 23.05 -2.03 13.63
CA LEU A 147 23.08 -1.08 12.51
C LEU A 147 23.23 0.38 12.96
N LYS A 148 22.60 0.76 14.09
CA LYS A 148 22.74 2.11 14.66
C LYS A 148 24.17 2.46 15.07
N GLY A 149 25.02 1.47 15.31
CA GLY A 149 26.45 1.64 15.58
C GLY A 149 27.27 2.01 14.34
N LEU A 150 26.72 1.83 13.13
CA LEU A 150 27.41 2.03 11.86
C LEU A 150 27.11 3.41 11.25
N ILE A 151 28.00 3.88 10.37
CA ILE A 151 27.82 5.09 9.54
C ILE A 151 27.46 4.74 8.08
N ALA A 152 27.01 5.73 7.30
CA ALA A 152 26.59 5.56 5.92
C ALA A 152 27.63 4.85 5.03
N GLU A 153 28.91 5.16 5.19
CA GLU A 153 30.00 4.60 4.40
C GLU A 153 30.25 3.11 4.71
N GLU A 154 29.95 2.69 5.94
CA GLU A 154 30.07 1.29 6.38
C GLU A 154 28.93 0.41 5.83
N VAL A 155 27.84 1.00 5.33
CA VAL A 155 26.72 0.27 4.70
C VAL A 155 27.01 -0.07 3.24
N GLN A 156 27.70 0.82 2.53
CA GLN A 156 27.83 0.78 1.06
C GLN A 156 28.39 -0.54 0.52
N ALA A 157 29.35 -1.15 1.23
CA ALA A 157 30.04 -2.35 0.77
C ALA A 157 29.11 -3.56 0.56
N ALA A 158 28.02 -3.66 1.33
CA ALA A 158 27.05 -4.76 1.25
C ALA A 158 25.85 -4.45 0.33
N LEU A 159 25.74 -3.22 -0.16
CA LEU A 159 24.75 -2.79 -1.14
C LEU A 159 25.47 -2.30 -2.42
N PRO A 160 26.03 -3.24 -3.22
CA PRO A 160 26.79 -2.87 -4.40
C PRO A 160 25.93 -2.10 -5.40
N SER A 161 26.47 -1.02 -5.96
CA SER A 161 25.75 -0.12 -6.88
C SER A 161 25.24 -0.81 -8.15
N GLN A 162 25.82 -1.96 -8.53
CA GLN A 162 25.32 -2.76 -9.65
C GLN A 162 23.93 -3.35 -9.39
N GLU A 163 23.63 -3.73 -8.14
CA GLU A 163 22.33 -4.29 -7.74
C GLU A 163 21.42 -3.22 -7.13
N PHE A 164 21.99 -2.26 -6.38
CA PHE A 164 21.27 -1.23 -5.64
C PHE A 164 21.77 0.19 -5.98
N PRO A 165 21.64 0.65 -7.24
CA PRO A 165 22.26 1.89 -7.71
C PRO A 165 21.74 3.17 -7.02
N ASN A 166 20.53 3.13 -6.46
CA ASN A 166 19.82 4.30 -5.95
C ASN A 166 19.36 4.15 -4.49
N GLN A 167 20.00 3.27 -3.71
CA GLN A 167 19.51 2.93 -2.36
C GLN A 167 19.97 3.88 -1.25
N PHE A 168 20.69 4.95 -1.64
CA PHE A 168 21.10 6.04 -0.78
C PHE A 168 20.50 7.35 -1.27
N GLU A 169 19.88 8.08 -0.35
CA GLU A 169 19.42 9.45 -0.54
C GLU A 169 20.34 10.38 0.26
N SER A 170 20.98 11.32 -0.43
CA SER A 170 21.86 12.31 0.21
C SER A 170 21.06 13.22 1.14
N ARG A 171 21.71 13.73 2.19
CA ARG A 171 21.17 14.79 3.04
C ARG A 171 20.97 16.12 2.30
N ASP A 172 21.54 16.28 1.11
CA ASP A 172 21.37 17.52 0.33
C ASP A 172 19.88 17.84 0.09
N GLY A 173 19.50 19.09 0.34
CA GLY A 173 18.11 19.55 0.30
C GLY A 173 17.21 19.00 1.41
N TRP A 174 17.73 18.31 2.42
CA TRP A 174 16.97 17.88 3.60
C TRP A 174 17.33 18.71 4.84
N ARG A 175 16.31 19.12 5.57
CA ARG A 175 16.42 19.66 6.92
C ARG A 175 16.32 18.53 7.93
N VAL A 176 17.05 18.66 9.04
CA VAL A 176 17.11 17.64 10.09
C VAL A 176 16.90 18.31 11.43
N LEU A 177 15.97 17.79 12.22
CA LEU A 177 15.58 18.41 13.49
C LEU A 177 16.59 18.14 14.61
N GLN A 178 17.22 16.95 14.61
CA GLN A 178 18.23 16.55 15.60
C GLN A 178 19.54 16.20 14.88
N PRO A 179 20.35 17.18 14.44
CA PRO A 179 21.47 16.95 13.50
C PRO A 179 22.57 16.02 14.01
N ASP A 180 22.63 15.76 15.32
CA ASP A 180 23.62 14.90 15.97
C ASP A 180 23.07 13.51 16.33
N LYS A 181 21.81 13.21 15.99
CA LYS A 181 21.19 11.91 16.24
C LYS A 181 21.06 11.10 14.95
N LYS A 182 21.40 9.81 15.01
CA LYS A 182 21.03 8.83 13.99
C LYS A 182 19.61 8.33 14.19
N MET A 183 18.94 7.97 13.10
CA MET A 183 17.65 7.29 13.12
C MET A 183 17.79 5.96 12.41
N VAL A 184 17.37 4.89 13.09
CA VAL A 184 17.31 3.54 12.55
C VAL A 184 15.97 2.93 12.90
N GLY A 185 15.28 2.35 11.92
CA GLY A 185 13.99 1.72 12.14
C GLY A 185 13.43 1.03 10.92
N ARG A 186 12.37 0.26 11.13
CA ARG A 186 11.62 -0.40 10.05
C ARG A 186 10.66 0.61 9.44
N VAL A 187 10.59 0.64 8.13
CA VAL A 187 9.83 1.65 7.42
C VAL A 187 8.35 1.27 7.36
N LEU A 188 7.49 2.24 7.69
CA LEU A 188 6.10 2.29 7.24
C LEU A 188 5.98 3.42 6.23
N THR A 189 5.50 3.13 5.02
CA THR A 189 5.36 4.15 3.97
C THR A 189 3.95 4.71 3.92
N VAL A 190 3.83 6.00 3.61
CA VAL A 190 2.57 6.66 3.28
C VAL A 190 2.79 7.62 2.11
N GLN A 191 1.87 7.63 1.16
CA GLN A 191 1.88 8.50 0.00
C GLN A 191 0.67 9.41 0.00
N PHE A 192 0.90 10.66 -0.38
CA PHE A 192 -0.13 11.66 -0.60
C PHE A 192 -0.20 12.07 -2.08
N MET A 193 -1.32 12.66 -2.46
CA MET A 193 -1.50 13.40 -3.70
C MET A 193 -2.31 14.68 -3.46
N PRO A 194 -2.29 15.65 -4.40
CA PRO A 194 -3.22 16.76 -4.37
C PRO A 194 -4.67 16.28 -4.27
N ALA A 195 -5.45 16.90 -3.39
CA ALA A 195 -6.86 16.54 -3.24
C ALA A 195 -7.65 16.88 -4.52
N ARG A 196 -8.52 15.95 -4.94
CA ARG A 196 -9.48 16.14 -6.04
C ARG A 196 -10.87 15.78 -5.53
N GLY A 197 -11.81 16.72 -5.58
CA GLY A 197 -13.13 16.57 -4.95
C GLY A 197 -13.92 15.36 -5.47
N ASP A 198 -13.94 15.16 -6.78
CA ASP A 198 -14.60 14.03 -7.44
C ASP A 198 -14.00 12.67 -7.05
N ILE A 199 -12.71 12.60 -6.74
CA ILE A 199 -12.07 11.38 -6.23
C ILE A 199 -12.31 11.20 -4.73
N ALA A 200 -12.25 12.29 -3.97
CA ALA A 200 -12.51 12.27 -2.53
C ALA A 200 -13.93 11.80 -2.23
N GLU A 201 -14.93 12.23 -3.02
CA GLU A 201 -16.31 11.75 -2.90
C GLU A 201 -16.44 10.24 -3.10
N VAL A 202 -15.73 9.68 -4.09
CA VAL A 202 -15.70 8.23 -4.33
C VAL A 202 -15.02 7.50 -3.17
N ASP A 203 -13.86 7.98 -2.71
CA ASP A 203 -13.14 7.36 -1.59
C ASP A 203 -13.96 7.39 -0.29
N GLU A 204 -14.65 8.49 -0.01
CA GLU A 204 -15.54 8.63 1.15
C GLU A 204 -16.74 7.68 1.06
N ALA A 205 -17.37 7.56 -0.11
CA ALA A 205 -18.46 6.63 -0.34
C ALA A 205 -18.02 5.17 -0.18
N ASP A 206 -16.87 4.82 -0.75
CA ASP A 206 -16.27 3.49 -0.65
C ASP A 206 -15.89 3.13 0.78
N ALA A 207 -15.27 4.07 1.52
CA ALA A 207 -14.95 3.87 2.93
C ALA A 207 -16.21 3.66 3.76
N LYS A 208 -17.25 4.48 3.55
CA LYS A 208 -18.55 4.34 4.23
C LYS A 208 -19.20 2.99 3.93
N ALA A 209 -19.15 2.52 2.68
CA ALA A 209 -19.67 1.21 2.30
C ALA A 209 -18.95 0.06 3.02
N ARG A 210 -17.66 0.23 3.35
CA ARG A 210 -16.88 -0.70 4.17
C ARG A 210 -17.06 -0.52 5.68
N GLY A 211 -17.86 0.46 6.12
CA GLY A 211 -18.01 0.80 7.53
C GLY A 211 -16.77 1.46 8.15
N THR A 212 -15.91 2.08 7.33
CA THR A 212 -14.67 2.76 7.75
C THR A 212 -14.72 4.25 7.38
N THR A 213 -13.68 5.00 7.75
CA THR A 213 -13.45 6.37 7.26
C THR A 213 -12.39 6.38 6.15
N SER A 214 -12.44 7.37 5.26
CA SER A 214 -11.37 7.62 4.30
C SER A 214 -10.01 7.74 4.97
N ALA A 215 -8.98 7.24 4.28
CA ALA A 215 -7.63 7.24 4.80
C ALA A 215 -7.12 8.68 4.99
N ARG A 216 -6.53 8.94 6.16
CA ARG A 216 -5.87 10.20 6.49
C ARG A 216 -4.47 9.92 7.01
N ASN A 217 -3.70 10.96 7.30
CA ASN A 217 -2.39 10.80 7.93
C ASN A 217 -2.48 10.00 9.25
N GLN A 218 -3.55 10.15 10.04
CA GLN A 218 -3.76 9.33 11.25
C GLN A 218 -3.85 7.84 10.93
N THR A 219 -4.48 7.44 9.82
CA THR A 219 -4.63 6.04 9.43
C THR A 219 -3.27 5.34 9.30
N ALA A 220 -2.27 5.99 8.71
CA ALA A 220 -0.92 5.44 8.62
C ALA A 220 -0.20 5.44 9.99
N ILE A 221 -0.42 6.49 10.78
CA ILE A 221 0.21 6.66 12.10
C ILE A 221 -0.28 5.61 13.10
N ASP A 222 -1.57 5.26 13.05
CA ASP A 222 -2.17 4.26 13.95
C ASP A 222 -1.67 2.82 13.67
N MET A 223 -1.05 2.58 12.51
CA MET A 223 -0.46 1.29 12.14
C MET A 223 0.97 1.10 12.67
N LEU A 224 1.62 2.18 13.11
CA LEU A 224 3.02 2.15 13.53
C LEU A 224 3.24 1.23 14.72
N GLN A 225 4.39 0.54 14.70
CA GLN A 225 4.84 -0.36 15.76
C GLN A 225 6.05 0.23 16.50
N PRO A 226 6.39 -0.27 17.71
CA PRO A 226 7.62 0.08 18.39
C PRO A 226 8.85 -0.06 17.47
N GLY A 227 9.67 1.00 17.41
CA GLY A 227 10.86 1.08 16.57
C GLY A 227 10.62 1.46 15.10
N ASP A 228 9.37 1.58 14.64
CA ASP A 228 9.08 1.98 13.26
C ASP A 228 9.46 3.44 12.98
N VAL A 229 9.82 3.71 11.72
CA VAL A 229 9.97 5.05 11.16
C VAL A 229 8.91 5.23 10.10
N VAL A 230 8.07 6.26 10.24
CA VAL A 230 7.12 6.64 9.19
C VAL A 230 7.85 7.43 8.10
N VAL A 231 7.63 7.03 6.85
CA VAL A 231 8.23 7.63 5.65
C VAL A 231 7.11 8.14 4.77
N ALA A 232 6.98 9.46 4.66
CA ALA A 232 5.89 10.13 3.97
C ALA A 232 6.36 10.77 2.66
N ASP A 233 5.78 10.36 1.54
CA ASP A 233 5.89 11.01 0.23
C ASP A 233 4.74 12.02 0.09
N VAL A 234 5.07 13.32 0.14
CA VAL A 234 4.11 14.41 -0.02
C VAL A 234 4.25 15.06 -1.41
N PHE A 235 4.59 14.24 -2.43
CA PHE A 235 4.57 14.59 -3.85
C PHE A 235 5.36 15.87 -4.20
N GLY A 236 6.41 16.17 -3.44
CA GLY A 236 7.25 17.36 -3.61
C GLY A 236 6.59 18.68 -3.20
N ALA A 237 5.49 18.63 -2.45
CA ALA A 237 4.78 19.82 -2.01
C ALA A 237 5.31 20.40 -0.69
N ASP A 238 4.98 21.67 -0.49
CA ASP A 238 5.27 22.45 0.70
C ASP A 238 4.32 22.17 1.89
N TRP A 239 3.57 21.07 1.82
CA TRP A 239 2.51 20.77 2.79
C TRP A 239 3.00 19.92 3.96
N ASN A 240 2.44 20.21 5.13
CA ASN A 240 2.86 19.56 6.36
C ASN A 240 2.19 18.19 6.55
N PHE A 241 2.98 17.15 6.78
CA PHE A 241 2.48 15.81 7.13
C PHE A 241 1.86 15.77 8.53
N VAL A 242 2.54 16.33 9.54
CA VAL A 242 2.09 16.33 10.94
C VAL A 242 2.50 17.60 11.67
N GLY A 243 1.74 17.89 12.74
CA GLY A 243 2.10 18.87 13.77
C GLY A 243 2.42 18.19 15.10
N ASN A 244 2.61 18.99 16.15
CA ASN A 244 3.10 18.50 17.45
C ASN A 244 2.29 17.34 18.05
N LYS A 245 0.95 17.34 17.95
CA LYS A 245 0.11 16.28 18.56
C LYS A 245 0.36 14.90 17.94
N LEU A 246 0.36 14.83 16.60
CA LEU A 246 0.59 13.57 15.89
C LEU A 246 2.07 13.17 15.95
N ALA A 247 2.98 14.14 15.91
CA ALA A 247 4.40 13.91 16.16
C ALA A 247 4.64 13.33 17.56
N HIS A 248 3.95 13.83 18.58
CA HIS A 248 4.01 13.29 19.93
C HIS A 248 3.49 11.85 19.98
N TYR A 249 2.35 11.58 19.33
CA TYR A 249 1.82 10.21 19.24
C TYR A 249 2.80 9.25 18.55
N ILE A 250 3.42 9.65 17.43
CA ILE A 250 4.48 8.86 16.77
C ILE A 250 5.61 8.57 17.76
N GLN A 251 6.14 9.60 18.44
CA GLN A 251 7.24 9.43 19.38
C GLN A 251 6.88 8.52 20.57
N THR A 252 5.65 8.58 21.10
CA THR A 252 5.22 7.71 22.20
C THR A 252 4.93 6.28 21.77
N THR A 253 4.48 6.08 20.53
CA THR A 253 4.15 4.76 19.98
C THR A 253 5.40 4.02 19.51
N THR A 254 6.30 4.71 18.78
CA THR A 254 7.46 4.07 18.16
C THR A 254 8.74 4.24 18.97
N GLY A 255 8.84 5.30 19.79
CA GLY A 255 10.11 5.70 20.40
C GLY A 255 11.14 6.22 19.38
N ASN A 256 10.72 6.48 18.14
CA ASN A 256 11.60 6.76 17.00
C ASN A 256 11.14 8.00 16.22
N GLY A 257 11.62 8.18 14.98
CA GLY A 257 11.41 9.38 14.18
C GLY A 257 10.56 9.23 12.92
N MET A 258 10.64 10.24 12.07
CA MET A 258 9.95 10.28 10.77
C MET A 258 10.81 10.91 9.67
N ILE A 259 10.55 10.49 8.43
CA ILE A 259 11.11 11.06 7.20
C ILE A 259 9.94 11.58 6.38
N VAL A 260 9.96 12.84 6.00
CA VAL A 260 8.87 13.50 5.27
C VAL A 260 9.45 14.19 4.05
N ASP A 261 9.25 13.62 2.86
CA ASP A 261 9.56 14.30 1.59
C ASP A 261 8.49 15.36 1.31
N GLY A 262 8.52 16.41 2.13
CA GLY A 262 7.50 17.42 2.31
C GLY A 262 7.69 18.20 3.62
N GLY A 263 6.60 18.73 4.16
CA GLY A 263 6.64 19.65 5.30
C GLY A 263 6.41 19.03 6.67
N VAL A 264 6.95 19.67 7.70
CA VAL A 264 6.59 19.46 9.11
C VAL A 264 6.48 20.82 9.79
N TYR A 265 5.51 20.98 10.72
CA TYR A 265 5.34 22.22 11.49
C TYR A 265 5.36 21.95 13.00
N TRP A 266 5.42 23.03 13.79
CA TRP A 266 5.70 22.97 15.24
C TRP A 266 7.08 22.41 15.59
N LEU A 267 8.11 22.81 14.84
CA LEU A 267 9.46 22.28 14.99
C LEU A 267 9.99 22.39 16.44
N ASP A 268 9.78 23.53 17.12
CA ASP A 268 10.24 23.72 18.50
C ASP A 268 9.67 22.66 19.45
N ARG A 269 8.35 22.42 19.38
CA ARG A 269 7.67 21.43 20.22
C ARG A 269 8.06 20.00 19.89
N ILE A 270 8.35 19.72 18.62
CA ILE A 270 8.81 18.39 18.20
C ILE A 270 10.27 18.19 18.62
N ALA A 271 11.11 19.23 18.56
CA ALA A 271 12.50 19.16 18.98
C ALA A 271 12.64 18.86 20.49
N GLU A 272 11.77 19.45 21.31
CA GLU A 272 11.70 19.21 22.77
C GLU A 272 11.52 17.73 23.14
N THR A 273 10.88 16.92 22.29
CA THR A 273 10.68 15.48 22.56
C THR A 273 11.92 14.65 22.29
N GLY A 274 12.92 15.22 21.62
CA GLY A 274 14.10 14.50 21.17
C GLY A 274 13.89 13.65 19.91
N MET A 275 12.69 13.67 19.31
CA MET A 275 12.37 12.93 18.07
C MET A 275 13.25 13.40 16.91
N GLN A 276 13.81 12.44 16.16
CA GLN A 276 14.53 12.77 14.93
C GLN A 276 13.54 12.92 13.76
N VAL A 277 13.74 13.96 12.95
CA VAL A 277 12.88 14.28 11.82
C VAL A 277 13.73 14.73 10.64
N TYR A 278 13.58 14.07 9.50
CA TYR A 278 14.10 14.52 8.20
C TYR A 278 12.93 15.09 7.40
N TYR A 279 13.06 16.32 6.91
CA TYR A 279 11.96 17.02 6.23
C TYR A 279 12.49 18.03 5.19
N LYS A 280 11.66 18.47 4.23
CA LYS A 280 12.07 19.45 3.21
C LYS A 280 11.79 20.90 3.61
N ASN A 281 10.64 21.16 4.22
CA ASN A 281 10.19 22.52 4.53
C ASN A 281 9.32 22.59 5.81
N SER A 282 9.02 23.81 6.25
CA SER A 282 8.16 24.03 7.40
C SER A 282 7.36 25.30 7.20
N PHE A 283 6.03 25.18 7.27
CA PHE A 283 5.11 26.30 7.22
C PHE A 283 4.21 26.28 8.45
N PRO A 284 3.95 27.41 9.13
CA PRO A 284 3.19 27.43 10.38
C PRO A 284 1.67 27.20 10.19
N THR A 285 1.23 26.74 9.01
CA THR A 285 -0.17 26.47 8.70
C THR A 285 -0.43 24.97 8.66
N GLN A 286 -1.63 24.57 9.09
CA GLN A 286 -2.14 23.22 8.91
C GLN A 286 -2.57 23.05 7.44
N GLY A 287 -1.63 23.17 6.51
CA GLY A 287 -1.92 23.08 5.10
C GLY A 287 -2.23 21.64 4.70
N MET A 288 -3.49 21.31 4.47
CA MET A 288 -3.88 20.06 3.82
C MET A 288 -5.01 20.30 2.82
N ARG A 289 -4.64 20.46 1.54
CA ARG A 289 -5.47 20.11 0.37
C ARG A 289 -4.89 18.88 -0.31
N VAL A 290 -4.69 17.82 0.48
CA VAL A 290 -4.06 16.57 0.07
C VAL A 290 -4.95 15.40 0.44
N MET A 291 -4.78 14.29 -0.26
CA MET A 291 -5.44 13.02 0.03
C MET A 291 -4.38 11.93 0.20
N VAL A 292 -4.63 10.95 1.06
CA VAL A 292 -3.78 9.75 1.16
C VAL A 292 -4.12 8.85 -0.02
N THR A 293 -3.10 8.46 -0.79
CA THR A 293 -3.23 7.56 -1.94
C THR A 293 -2.43 6.28 -1.77
N GLY A 294 -1.79 6.08 -0.61
CA GLY A 294 -0.92 4.94 -0.40
C GLY A 294 -0.59 4.77 1.07
N ILE A 295 -0.77 3.58 1.62
CA ILE A 295 -0.16 3.16 2.89
C ILE A 295 0.43 1.77 2.67
N ASN A 296 1.65 1.54 3.15
CA ASN A 296 2.37 0.28 2.90
C ASN A 296 2.44 -0.08 1.41
N ILE A 297 2.71 0.92 0.58
CA ILE A 297 3.04 0.76 -0.85
C ILE A 297 4.49 1.19 -1.09
N PRO A 298 5.13 0.78 -2.21
CA PRO A 298 6.39 1.37 -2.61
C PRO A 298 6.24 2.89 -2.83
N VAL A 299 7.14 3.67 -2.27
CA VAL A 299 7.20 5.13 -2.48
C VAL A 299 8.59 5.54 -2.95
N ARG A 300 8.69 6.74 -3.52
CA ARG A 300 9.99 7.35 -3.86
C ARG A 300 10.29 8.44 -2.85
N ILE A 301 11.49 8.39 -2.26
CA ILE A 301 12.03 9.44 -1.41
C ILE A 301 13.31 9.93 -2.06
N GLY A 302 13.30 11.18 -2.54
CA GLY A 302 14.37 11.68 -3.40
C GLY A 302 14.63 10.76 -4.59
N LYS A 303 15.80 10.12 -4.66
CA LYS A 303 16.14 9.17 -5.74
C LYS A 303 15.91 7.70 -5.38
N THR A 304 15.51 7.41 -4.15
CA THR A 304 15.45 6.04 -3.62
C THR A 304 14.04 5.46 -3.68
N LEU A 305 13.95 4.20 -4.12
CA LEU A 305 12.78 3.36 -3.92
C LEU A 305 12.77 2.89 -2.47
N VAL A 306 11.69 3.20 -1.77
CA VAL A 306 11.48 2.79 -0.37
C VAL A 306 10.33 1.80 -0.32
N MET A 307 10.63 0.58 0.13
CA MET A 307 9.63 -0.46 0.31
C MET A 307 9.15 -0.52 1.77
N PRO A 308 7.88 -0.86 2.02
CA PRO A 308 7.39 -1.10 3.38
C PRO A 308 8.17 -2.24 4.04
N GLY A 309 8.68 -1.99 5.24
CA GLY A 309 9.51 -2.92 6.00
C GLY A 309 11.00 -2.90 5.66
N ASP A 310 11.46 -2.08 4.70
CA ASP A 310 12.89 -1.73 4.60
C ASP A 310 13.40 -1.18 5.94
N VAL A 311 14.70 -1.28 6.19
CA VAL A 311 15.33 -0.68 7.35
C VAL A 311 16.04 0.59 6.94
N VAL A 312 15.65 1.73 7.50
CA VAL A 312 16.39 2.97 7.27
C VAL A 312 17.57 3.07 8.23
N LEU A 313 18.74 3.49 7.74
CA LEU A 313 19.80 4.12 8.51
C LEU A 313 19.94 5.55 8.00
N ALA A 314 19.55 6.52 8.84
CA ALA A 314 19.67 7.93 8.56
C ALA A 314 20.68 8.57 9.50
N ASP A 315 21.69 9.22 8.95
CA ASP A 315 22.76 9.87 9.69
C ASP A 315 23.12 11.24 9.11
N ARG A 316 24.36 11.71 9.34
CA ARG A 316 24.77 13.04 8.93
C ARG A 316 24.96 13.17 7.42
N GLU A 317 25.20 12.08 6.70
CA GLU A 317 25.43 12.10 5.26
C GLU A 317 24.15 11.96 4.45
N GLY A 318 23.17 11.22 4.98
CA GLY A 318 21.94 10.93 4.28
C GLY A 318 21.20 9.75 4.87
N MET A 319 20.53 9.00 4.00
CA MET A 319 19.62 7.92 4.34
C MET A 319 19.85 6.71 3.44
N TRP A 320 20.22 5.59 4.03
CA TRP A 320 20.17 4.28 3.38
C TRP A 320 18.84 3.61 3.68
N PHE A 321 18.14 3.13 2.66
CA PHE A 321 16.94 2.30 2.83
C PHE A 321 17.29 0.85 2.52
N ILE A 322 17.66 0.07 3.53
CA ILE A 322 18.26 -1.24 3.35
C ILE A 322 17.16 -2.32 3.21
N PRO A 323 17.14 -3.09 2.11
CA PRO A 323 16.22 -4.21 1.97
C PRO A 323 16.39 -5.22 3.11
N PRO A 324 15.31 -5.83 3.65
CA PRO A 324 15.39 -6.67 4.85
C PRO A 324 16.40 -7.80 4.72
N HIS A 325 16.38 -8.51 3.60
CA HIS A 325 17.29 -9.63 3.32
C HIS A 325 18.77 -9.24 3.24
N LYS A 326 19.10 -7.95 3.16
CA LYS A 326 20.46 -7.42 3.15
C LYS A 326 20.91 -6.89 4.51
N VAL A 327 20.01 -6.71 5.47
CA VAL A 327 20.35 -6.08 6.77
C VAL A 327 21.44 -6.85 7.50
N GLN A 328 21.39 -8.19 7.52
CA GLN A 328 22.43 -8.98 8.16
C GLN A 328 23.80 -8.81 7.49
N GLU A 329 23.85 -8.90 6.16
CA GLU A 329 25.08 -8.70 5.39
C GLU A 329 25.66 -7.29 5.61
N VAL A 330 24.81 -6.26 5.59
CA VAL A 330 25.18 -4.87 5.86
C VAL A 330 25.79 -4.72 7.25
N VAL A 331 25.13 -5.25 8.29
CA VAL A 331 25.63 -5.10 9.65
C VAL A 331 26.96 -5.82 9.83
N GLU A 332 27.09 -7.06 9.36
CA GLU A 332 28.31 -7.85 9.53
C GLU A 332 29.47 -7.27 8.71
N SER A 333 29.23 -6.88 7.46
CA SER A 333 30.23 -6.25 6.61
C SER A 333 30.64 -4.87 7.13
N GLY A 334 29.67 -4.08 7.62
CA GLY A 334 29.91 -2.76 8.19
C GLY A 334 30.72 -2.82 9.47
N GLU A 335 30.42 -3.73 10.40
CA GLU A 335 31.23 -3.95 11.62
C GLU A 335 32.68 -4.35 11.28
N MET A 336 32.87 -5.16 10.22
CA MET A 336 34.19 -5.52 9.72
C MET A 336 34.92 -4.34 9.06
N SER A 337 34.19 -3.49 8.33
CA SER A 337 34.74 -2.26 7.76
C SER A 337 35.17 -1.29 8.84
N LYS A 338 34.29 -1.08 9.83
CA LYS A 338 34.55 -0.27 11.02
C LYS A 338 35.81 -0.69 11.75
N ALA A 339 35.95 -1.97 12.06
CA ALA A 339 37.12 -2.47 12.77
C ALA A 339 38.42 -2.29 11.98
N ARG A 340 38.38 -2.40 10.64
CA ARG A 340 39.55 -2.12 9.78
C ARG A 340 39.91 -0.64 9.78
N ASP A 341 38.92 0.25 9.76
CA ASP A 341 39.13 1.69 9.78
C ASP A 341 39.65 2.15 11.15
N ASP A 342 39.04 1.70 12.25
CA ASP A 342 39.49 1.95 13.62
C ASP A 342 40.96 1.53 13.81
N TRP A 343 41.35 0.37 13.28
CA TRP A 343 42.76 -0.07 13.29
C TRP A 343 43.66 0.87 12.47
N SER A 344 43.21 1.28 11.29
CA SER A 344 43.98 2.15 10.40
C SER A 344 44.22 3.52 11.05
N LEU A 345 43.19 4.10 11.66
CA LEU A 345 43.27 5.34 12.42
C LEU A 345 44.20 5.21 13.62
N MET A 346 44.12 4.10 14.37
CA MET A 346 45.03 3.82 15.48
C MET A 346 46.49 3.80 15.02
N MET A 347 46.78 3.07 13.93
CA MET A 347 48.14 2.94 13.41
C MET A 347 48.70 4.26 12.86
N LEU A 348 47.88 5.03 12.14
CA LEU A 348 48.24 6.37 11.67
C LEU A 348 48.48 7.34 12.84
N GLY A 349 47.66 7.27 13.89
CA GLY A 349 47.79 8.08 15.09
C GLY A 349 49.08 7.85 15.87
N THR A 350 49.79 6.75 15.65
CA THR A 350 51.11 6.51 16.27
C THR A 350 52.22 7.40 15.72
N GLY A 351 52.05 7.98 14.53
CA GLY A 351 53.10 8.72 13.83
C GLY A 351 54.24 7.86 13.26
N LYS A 352 54.20 6.53 13.45
CA LYS A 352 55.24 5.61 12.99
C LYS A 352 55.11 5.23 11.51
N TYR A 353 53.90 5.27 10.97
CA TYR A 353 53.59 4.82 9.62
C TYR A 353 53.10 5.99 8.77
N THR A 354 53.52 6.01 7.51
CA THR A 354 52.99 6.95 6.51
C THR A 354 51.59 6.53 6.07
N SER A 355 50.83 7.47 5.51
CA SER A 355 49.51 7.18 4.93
C SER A 355 49.58 6.10 3.85
N ARG A 356 50.63 6.09 3.02
CA ARG A 356 50.83 5.09 1.96
C ARG A 356 51.03 3.68 2.51
N GLU A 357 51.71 3.53 3.64
CA GLU A 357 51.95 2.22 4.26
C GLU A 357 50.68 1.60 4.86
N ILE A 358 49.72 2.42 5.29
CA ILE A 358 48.46 1.96 5.87
C ILE A 358 47.33 1.85 4.82
N TYR A 359 47.21 2.81 3.90
CA TYR A 359 46.19 2.78 2.84
C TYR A 359 46.58 1.92 1.63
N GLY A 360 47.88 1.74 1.37
CA GLY A 360 48.38 0.92 0.28
C GLY A 360 48.32 -0.58 0.58
N PRO A 361 48.92 -1.43 -0.27
CA PRO A 361 49.10 -2.84 0.02
C PRO A 361 49.88 -3.00 1.33
N LEU A 362 49.23 -3.57 2.35
CA LEU A 362 49.86 -3.81 3.64
C LEU A 362 50.98 -4.85 3.49
N THR A 363 52.05 -4.68 4.26
CA THR A 363 53.03 -5.75 4.46
C THR A 363 52.36 -6.95 5.14
N PRO A 364 52.86 -8.19 4.96
CA PRO A 364 52.26 -9.36 5.62
C PRO A 364 52.13 -9.22 7.14
N ALA A 365 53.07 -8.54 7.79
CA ALA A 365 53.03 -8.28 9.23
C ALA A 365 51.88 -7.33 9.63
N LEU A 366 51.73 -6.21 8.92
CA LEU A 366 50.64 -5.24 9.15
C LEU A 366 49.27 -5.85 8.80
N GLN A 367 49.20 -6.63 7.73
CA GLN A 367 48.00 -7.36 7.33
C GLN A 367 47.56 -8.31 8.43
N LYS A 368 48.48 -9.12 8.99
CA LYS A 368 48.18 -10.00 10.12
C LYS A 368 47.70 -9.22 11.35
N GLN A 369 48.37 -8.11 11.69
CA GLN A 369 47.99 -7.28 12.83
C GLN A 369 46.56 -6.73 12.70
N ARG A 370 46.22 -6.21 11.51
CA ARG A 370 44.86 -5.74 11.22
C ARG A 370 43.85 -6.87 11.33
N ASP A 371 44.12 -8.03 10.72
CA ASP A 371 43.17 -9.13 10.68
C ASP A 371 42.94 -9.74 12.07
N ASP A 372 43.97 -9.80 12.91
CA ASP A 372 43.84 -10.22 14.32
C ASP A 372 43.05 -9.18 15.13
N TYR A 373 43.28 -7.87 14.92
CA TYR A 373 42.47 -6.80 15.55
C TYR A 373 40.99 -6.89 15.14
N VAL A 374 40.72 -7.08 13.85
CA VAL A 374 39.37 -7.24 13.33
C VAL A 374 38.69 -8.45 13.96
N PHE A 375 39.37 -9.61 14.02
CA PHE A 375 38.84 -10.80 14.67
C PHE A 375 38.53 -10.58 16.15
N GLU A 376 39.40 -9.87 16.88
CA GLU A 376 39.16 -9.51 18.28
C GLU A 376 37.88 -8.65 18.44
N LYS A 377 37.66 -7.69 17.53
CA LYS A 377 36.51 -6.77 17.63
C LYS A 377 35.19 -7.37 17.15
N THR A 378 35.21 -8.28 16.18
CA THR A 378 33.99 -8.73 15.49
C THR A 378 33.73 -10.23 15.59
N GLY A 379 34.70 -11.01 16.07
CA GLY A 379 34.69 -12.48 16.03
C GLY A 379 34.80 -13.07 14.63
N ARG A 380 35.05 -12.26 13.58
CA ARG A 380 35.09 -12.67 12.18
C ARG A 380 36.45 -12.37 11.57
N ARG A 381 36.99 -13.30 10.78
CA ARG A 381 38.21 -13.06 9.99
C ARG A 381 37.83 -12.48 8.62
N PRO A 382 38.59 -11.51 8.09
CA PRO A 382 38.40 -11.05 6.71
C PRO A 382 38.52 -12.22 5.74
N SER A 383 37.63 -12.29 4.74
CA SER A 383 37.79 -13.27 3.67
C SER A 383 39.04 -12.95 2.85
N PRO A 384 39.77 -13.96 2.34
CA PRO A 384 40.82 -13.73 1.36
C PRO A 384 40.27 -12.92 0.18
N PRO A 385 41.08 -12.11 -0.51
CA PRO A 385 40.64 -11.44 -1.73
C PRO A 385 40.03 -12.47 -2.68
N ARG A 386 38.79 -12.26 -3.13
CA ARG A 386 38.25 -13.07 -4.23
C ARG A 386 39.17 -12.84 -5.42
N GLY A 387 39.86 -13.89 -5.88
CA GLY A 387 40.72 -13.84 -7.06
C GLY A 387 39.94 -13.20 -8.21
N ARG A 388 40.51 -12.13 -8.77
CA ARG A 388 39.94 -11.45 -9.93
C ARG A 388 40.12 -12.29 -11.19
#